data_AF-A0A061N434-F1
#
_entry.id   AF-A0A061N434-F1
#
_cell.length_a   1.000
_cell.length_b   1.000
_cell.length_c   1.000
_cell.angle_alpha   90.00
_cell.angle_beta   90.00
_cell.angle_gamma   90.00
#
_symmetry.space_group_name_H-M   'P 1'
#
loop_
_entity.id
_entity.type
_entity.pdbx_description
1 polymer ?
#
loop_
_entity_poly.entity_id
_entity_poly.type
_entity_poly.pdbx_seq_one_letter_code
_entity_poly.pdbx_strand_id
1 'polypeptide(L)'
;MIYENVENTRAHYSYVSELIKPVWHHISSDNPFLTLVDQIITHLDSSTEAKINWANENPEFSLKATTSQVVDNLLTAKFYQGLFLGMTVRAFEYEHSRLLAETGTDVEELKQSIELGLKRLDELCGELEESLNYKVIPIQKLVKIQVEGGLRIVNHLREKATC
;
A
#
# COMPACT_ATOMS: atom_id res chain seq x y z
N MET A 1 13.22 -7.83 -13.29
CA MET A 1 11.91 -7.16 -13.22
C MET A 1 10.87 -7.98 -12.47
N ILE A 2 10.38 -9.12 -12.96
CA ILE A 2 9.43 -9.95 -12.17
C ILE A 2 10.11 -10.55 -10.93
N TYR A 3 11.28 -11.19 -11.09
CA TYR A 3 12.03 -11.72 -9.94
C TYR A 3 12.43 -10.63 -8.94
N GLU A 4 12.83 -9.46 -9.44
CA GLU A 4 13.17 -8.31 -8.59
C GLU A 4 11.96 -7.80 -7.80
N ASN A 5 10.78 -7.72 -8.42
CA ASN A 5 9.56 -7.38 -7.69
C ASN A 5 9.21 -8.46 -6.66
N VAL A 6 9.30 -9.73 -7.03
CA VAL A 6 9.04 -10.86 -6.12
C VAL A 6 9.97 -10.83 -4.91
N GLU A 7 11.28 -10.62 -5.11
CA GLU A 7 12.24 -10.52 -4.01
C GLU A 7 12.00 -9.27 -3.15
N ASN A 8 11.74 -8.11 -3.75
CA ASN A 8 11.41 -6.88 -3.01
C ASN A 8 10.12 -7.04 -2.19
N THR A 9 9.13 -7.71 -2.76
CA THR A 9 7.85 -8.01 -2.11
C THR A 9 8.05 -8.98 -0.94
N ARG A 10 8.84 -10.05 -1.12
CA ARG A 10 9.19 -10.98 -0.05
C ARG A 10 9.95 -10.29 1.08
N ALA A 11 10.96 -9.49 0.75
CA ALA A 11 11.73 -8.72 1.72
C ALA A 11 10.84 -7.77 2.53
N HIS A 12 9.90 -7.09 1.86
CA HIS A 12 8.92 -6.22 2.51
C HIS A 12 8.03 -6.99 3.50
N TYR A 13 7.45 -8.13 3.11
CA TYR A 13 6.62 -8.91 4.03
C TYR A 13 7.41 -9.49 5.19
N SER A 14 8.64 -9.93 4.95
CA SER A 14 9.54 -10.35 6.02
C SER A 14 9.74 -9.22 7.03
N TYR A 15 10.02 -8.00 6.56
CA TYR A 15 10.15 -6.83 7.42
C TYR A 15 8.87 -6.55 8.23
N VAL A 16 7.70 -6.54 7.58
CA VAL A 16 6.42 -6.32 8.27
C VAL A 16 6.14 -7.41 9.31
N SER A 17 6.48 -8.66 9.01
CA SER A 17 6.38 -9.77 9.96
C SER A 17 7.27 -9.55 11.19
N GLU A 18 8.55 -9.20 10.99
CA GLU A 18 9.47 -8.88 12.09
C GLU A 18 9.00 -7.69 12.93
N LEU A 19 8.37 -6.70 12.29
CA LEU A 19 7.82 -5.52 12.97
C LEU A 19 6.63 -5.86 13.88
N ILE A 20 5.80 -6.82 13.48
CA ILE A 20 4.59 -7.26 14.20
C ILE A 20 4.93 -8.21 15.36
N LYS A 21 5.89 -9.13 15.18
CA LYS A 21 6.26 -10.16 16.18
C LYS A 21 6.36 -9.66 17.62
N PRO A 22 7.10 -8.57 17.95
CA PRO A 22 7.26 -8.13 19.34
C PRO A 22 5.94 -7.63 19.95
N VAL A 23 5.04 -7.10 19.14
CA VAL A 23 3.81 -6.44 19.60
C VAL A 23 2.55 -7.29 19.45
N TRP A 24 2.65 -8.47 18.84
CA TRP A 24 1.51 -9.34 18.53
C TRP A 24 0.59 -9.60 19.72
N HIS A 25 1.14 -9.80 20.91
CA HIS A 25 0.38 -10.06 22.13
C HIS A 25 -0.44 -8.86 22.64
N HIS A 26 -0.15 -7.66 22.16
CA HIS A 26 -0.87 -6.44 22.48
C HIS A 26 -2.00 -6.14 21.50
N ILE A 27 -2.06 -6.86 20.38
CA ILE A 27 -3.03 -6.59 19.32
C ILE A 27 -4.34 -7.29 19.65
N SER A 28 -5.41 -6.50 19.73
CA SER A 28 -6.74 -7.02 19.96
C SER A 28 -7.36 -7.59 18.68
N SER A 29 -8.21 -8.60 18.84
CA SER A 29 -8.93 -9.22 17.72
C SER A 29 -9.97 -8.30 17.09
N ASP A 30 -10.37 -7.22 17.77
CA ASP A 30 -11.28 -6.19 17.27
C ASP A 30 -10.57 -5.02 16.58
N ASN A 31 -9.24 -5.09 16.42
CA ASN A 31 -8.48 -4.06 15.74
C ASN A 31 -8.87 -3.99 14.25
N PRO A 32 -9.48 -2.87 13.80
CA PRO A 32 -10.02 -2.77 12.44
C PRO A 32 -8.93 -2.73 11.37
N PHE A 33 -7.70 -2.34 11.74
CA PHE A 33 -6.57 -2.26 10.82
C PHE A 33 -5.88 -3.62 10.64
N LEU A 34 -5.89 -4.47 11.67
CA LEU A 34 -5.22 -5.76 11.61
C LEU A 34 -5.95 -6.77 10.73
N THR A 35 -7.28 -6.80 10.75
CA THR A 35 -8.07 -7.69 9.87
C THR A 35 -7.72 -7.46 8.40
N LEU A 36 -7.50 -6.21 8.02
CA LEU A 36 -7.12 -5.85 6.66
C LEU A 36 -5.69 -6.30 6.35
N VAL A 37 -4.74 -6.08 7.27
CA VAL A 37 -3.34 -6.52 7.14
C VAL A 37 -3.25 -8.05 7.05
N ASP A 38 -3.98 -8.80 7.87
CA ASP A 38 -4.02 -10.26 7.88
C ASP A 38 -4.59 -10.85 6.58
N GLN A 39 -5.69 -10.27 6.08
CA GLN A 39 -6.26 -10.64 4.78
C GLN A 39 -5.25 -10.41 3.65
N ILE A 40 -4.54 -9.29 3.69
CA ILE A 40 -3.54 -8.95 2.68
C ILE A 40 -2.35 -9.92 2.73
N ILE A 41 -1.79 -10.20 3.91
CA ILE A 41 -0.67 -11.14 4.07
C ILE A 41 -1.07 -12.53 3.56
N THR A 42 -2.25 -13.03 3.99
CA THR A 42 -2.78 -14.34 3.58
C THR A 42 -3.00 -14.44 2.06
N HIS A 43 -3.50 -13.38 1.42
CA HIS A 43 -3.75 -13.38 -0.02
C HIS A 43 -2.45 -13.25 -0.85
N LEU A 44 -1.38 -12.66 -0.31
CA LEU A 44 -0.14 -12.47 -1.05
C LEU A 44 0.73 -13.72 -1.16
N ASP A 45 0.76 -14.59 -0.15
CA ASP A 45 1.48 -15.87 -0.22
C ASP A 45 0.95 -16.74 -1.38
N SER A 46 -0.37 -16.87 -1.51
CA SER A 46 -0.99 -17.65 -2.60
C SER A 46 -0.74 -17.05 -4.00
N SER A 47 -0.61 -15.72 -4.10
CA SER A 47 -0.43 -15.02 -5.39
C SER A 47 1.03 -15.00 -5.87
N THR A 48 1.99 -15.15 -4.95
CA THR A 48 3.42 -14.99 -5.25
C THR A 48 3.99 -16.24 -5.91
N GLU A 49 3.68 -17.44 -5.43
CA GLU A 49 4.10 -18.70 -6.08
C GLU A 49 3.49 -18.87 -7.47
N ALA A 50 2.21 -18.50 -7.63
CA ALA A 50 1.54 -18.54 -8.92
C ALA A 50 2.19 -17.59 -9.93
N LYS A 51 2.58 -16.38 -9.51
CA LYS A 51 3.29 -15.40 -10.37
C LYS A 51 4.70 -15.86 -10.73
N ILE A 52 5.42 -16.52 -9.82
CA ILE A 52 6.76 -17.07 -10.09
C ILE A 52 6.67 -18.23 -11.09
N ASN A 53 5.76 -19.17 -10.88
CA ASN A 53 5.58 -20.31 -11.80
C ASN A 53 5.12 -19.84 -13.18
N TRP A 54 4.18 -18.90 -13.25
CA TRP A 54 3.75 -18.31 -14.52
C TRP A 54 4.87 -17.58 -15.26
N ALA A 55 5.75 -16.88 -14.55
CA ALA A 55 6.92 -16.21 -15.14
C ALA A 55 8.01 -17.20 -15.61
N ASN A 56 8.20 -18.32 -14.92
CA ASN A 56 9.12 -19.39 -15.31
C ASN A 56 8.64 -20.14 -16.57
N GLU A 57 7.32 -20.30 -16.73
CA GLU A 57 6.71 -21.07 -17.81
C GLU A 57 6.51 -20.28 -19.12
N ASN A 58 6.62 -18.95 -19.09
CA ASN A 58 6.37 -18.08 -20.26
C ASN A 58 7.65 -17.38 -20.77
N PRO A 59 8.20 -17.79 -21.93
CA PRO A 59 9.42 -17.20 -22.51
C PRO A 59 9.34 -15.71 -22.81
N GLU A 60 8.12 -15.16 -22.96
CA GLU A 60 7.88 -13.74 -23.23
C GLU A 60 8.36 -12.81 -22.10
N PHE A 61 8.47 -13.28 -20.85
CA PHE A 61 9.01 -12.49 -19.73
C PHE A 61 10.54 -12.31 -19.77
N SER A 62 11.21 -12.96 -20.73
CA SER A 62 12.62 -12.73 -21.05
C SER A 62 12.84 -11.58 -22.04
N LEU A 63 11.75 -11.01 -22.60
CA LEU A 63 11.80 -9.87 -23.51
C LEU A 63 11.89 -8.55 -22.71
N LYS A 64 12.44 -7.50 -23.34
CA LYS A 64 12.50 -6.15 -22.77
C LYS A 64 11.08 -5.64 -22.49
N ALA A 65 10.72 -5.44 -21.21
CA ALA A 65 9.40 -4.95 -20.85
C ALA A 65 9.18 -3.51 -21.32
N THR A 66 7.93 -3.17 -21.65
CA THR A 66 7.54 -1.80 -22.00
C THR A 66 7.58 -0.88 -20.78
N THR A 67 7.73 0.44 -20.99
CA THR A 67 7.76 1.43 -19.90
C THR A 67 6.53 1.34 -18.99
N SER A 68 5.34 1.06 -19.53
CA SER A 68 4.12 0.84 -18.73
C SER A 68 4.23 -0.39 -17.84
N GLN A 69 4.77 -1.51 -18.37
CA GLN A 69 4.94 -2.74 -17.59
C GLN A 69 6.00 -2.58 -16.48
N VAL A 70 7.03 -1.77 -16.69
CA VAL A 70 8.01 -1.43 -15.63
C VAL A 70 7.33 -0.63 -14.51
N VAL A 71 6.52 0.36 -14.88
CA VAL A 71 5.77 1.20 -13.95
C VAL A 71 4.75 0.35 -13.18
N ASP A 72 3.92 -0.42 -13.87
CA ASP A 72 2.86 -1.23 -13.28
C ASP A 72 3.39 -2.33 -12.35
N ASN A 73 4.60 -2.84 -12.61
CA ASN A 73 5.17 -3.94 -11.84
C ASN A 73 5.98 -3.43 -10.65
N LEU A 74 6.80 -2.39 -10.81
CA LEU A 74 7.69 -1.91 -9.74
C LEU A 74 7.08 -0.79 -8.88
N LEU A 75 6.43 0.20 -9.50
CA LEU A 75 5.92 1.37 -8.75
C LEU A 75 4.61 1.05 -8.03
N THR A 76 3.71 0.30 -8.67
CA THR A 76 2.46 -0.14 -8.03
C THR A 76 2.72 -1.05 -6.84
N ALA A 77 3.70 -1.96 -6.95
CA ALA A 77 4.08 -2.83 -5.84
C ALA A 77 4.62 -2.02 -4.65
N LYS A 78 5.54 -1.08 -4.89
CA LYS A 78 6.06 -0.17 -3.84
C LYS A 78 4.94 0.66 -3.20
N PHE A 79 3.99 1.17 -3.99
CA PHE A 79 2.84 1.90 -3.44
C PHE A 79 2.01 1.04 -2.46
N TYR A 80 1.64 -0.18 -2.86
CA TYR A 80 0.86 -1.07 -1.99
C TYR A 80 1.66 -1.51 -0.75
N GLN A 81 2.96 -1.75 -0.89
CA GLN A 81 3.85 -2.01 0.25
C GLN A 81 3.81 -0.86 1.27
N GLY A 82 3.92 0.39 0.80
CA GLY A 82 3.79 1.57 1.66
C GLY A 82 2.42 1.68 2.32
N LEU A 83 1.35 1.43 1.58
CA LEU A 83 -0.01 1.41 2.13
C LEU A 83 -0.15 0.37 3.25
N PHE A 84 0.35 -0.85 3.04
CA PHE A 84 0.26 -1.92 4.02
C PHE A 84 1.08 -1.63 5.26
N LEU A 85 2.31 -1.15 5.11
CA LEU A 85 3.14 -0.71 6.23
C LEU A 85 2.46 0.42 7.02
N GLY A 86 1.89 1.40 6.33
CA GLY A 86 1.15 2.49 6.97
C GLY A 86 -0.06 2.00 7.77
N MET A 87 -0.81 1.01 7.26
CA MET A 87 -1.91 0.39 8.00
C MET A 87 -1.43 -0.39 9.22
N THR A 88 -0.31 -1.12 9.11
CA THR A 88 0.30 -1.81 10.25
C THR A 88 0.70 -0.82 11.35
N VAL A 89 1.31 0.32 11.00
CA VAL A 89 1.62 1.39 11.95
C VAL A 89 0.34 1.94 12.60
N ARG A 90 -0.72 2.20 11.83
CA ARG A 90 -2.02 2.64 12.37
C ARG A 90 -2.61 1.61 13.34
N ALA A 91 -2.45 0.31 13.07
CA ALA A 91 -2.88 -0.75 13.97
C ALA A 91 -2.17 -0.66 15.32
N PHE A 92 -0.84 -0.42 15.32
CA PHE A 92 -0.07 -0.27 16.54
C PHE A 92 -0.41 1.01 17.32
N GLU A 93 -0.57 2.15 16.63
CA GLU A 93 -0.99 3.41 17.26
C GLU A 93 -2.36 3.28 17.92
N TYR A 94 -3.28 2.54 17.29
CA TYR A 94 -4.60 2.24 17.85
C TYR A 94 -4.49 1.45 19.15
N GLU A 95 -3.72 0.37 19.17
CA GLU A 95 -3.52 -0.45 20.38
C GLU A 95 -2.78 0.30 21.47
N HIS A 96 -1.76 1.07 21.11
CA HIS A 96 -1.00 1.88 22.06
C HIS A 96 -1.92 2.89 22.75
N SER A 97 -2.76 3.59 21.98
CA SER A 97 -3.73 4.53 22.50
C SER A 97 -4.78 3.85 23.39
N ARG A 98 -5.28 2.67 22.97
CA ARG A 98 -6.26 1.89 23.73
C ARG A 98 -5.69 1.41 25.06
N LEU A 99 -4.51 0.78 25.06
CA LEU A 99 -3.86 0.26 26.26
C LEU A 99 -3.49 1.39 27.23
N LEU A 100 -3.01 2.53 26.72
CA LEU A 100 -2.73 3.70 27.54
C LEU A 100 -4.01 4.22 28.21
N ALA A 101 -5.13 4.27 27.50
CA ALA A 101 -6.41 4.72 28.03
C ALA A 101 -7.03 3.74 29.05
N GLU A 102 -6.94 2.43 28.81
CA GLU A 102 -7.54 1.39 29.65
C GLU A 102 -6.71 1.07 30.90
N THR A 103 -5.38 1.02 30.76
CA THR A 103 -4.48 0.51 31.80
C THR A 103 -3.54 1.59 32.37
N GLY A 104 -3.44 2.75 31.72
CA GLY A 104 -2.44 3.77 32.04
C GLY A 104 -1.00 3.35 31.75
N THR A 105 -0.80 2.18 31.13
CA THR A 105 0.53 1.64 30.82
C THR A 105 0.96 2.12 29.44
N ASP A 106 2.12 2.76 29.40
CA ASP A 106 2.80 3.12 28.16
C ASP A 106 3.63 1.92 27.69
N VAL A 107 3.16 1.24 26.64
CA VAL A 107 3.79 0.02 26.13
C VAL A 107 4.92 0.41 25.18
N GLU A 108 6.15 0.29 25.65
CA GLU A 108 7.35 0.71 24.95
C GLU A 108 7.60 -0.11 23.67
N GLU A 109 7.26 -1.40 23.66
CA GLU A 109 7.38 -2.25 22.47
C GLU A 109 6.53 -1.72 21.30
N LEU A 110 5.31 -1.24 21.60
CA LEU A 110 4.42 -0.65 20.60
C LEU A 110 5.00 0.66 20.07
N LYS A 111 5.54 1.52 20.93
CA LYS A 111 6.20 2.76 20.52
C LYS A 111 7.37 2.50 19.60
N GLN A 112 8.23 1.54 19.94
CA GLN A 112 9.40 1.19 19.14
C GLN A 112 8.97 0.64 17.76
N SER A 113 7.99 -0.24 17.70
CA SER A 113 7.45 -0.73 16.42
C SER A 113 6.78 0.38 15.59
N ILE A 114 6.11 1.34 16.23
CA ILE A 114 5.56 2.53 15.54
C ILE A 114 6.69 3.36 14.94
N GLU A 115 7.72 3.71 15.72
CA GLU A 115 8.84 4.52 15.26
C GLU A 115 9.60 3.86 14.10
N LEU A 116 9.91 2.56 14.23
CA LEU A 116 10.56 1.78 13.17
C LEU A 116 9.71 1.74 11.91
N GLY A 117 8.41 1.49 12.05
CA GLY A 117 7.48 1.44 10.92
C GLY A 117 7.32 2.79 10.21
N LEU A 118 7.22 3.89 10.97
CA LEU A 118 7.16 5.25 10.42
C LEU A 118 8.44 5.62 9.69
N LYS A 119 9.61 5.30 10.25
CA LYS A 119 10.88 5.53 9.60
C LYS A 119 10.98 4.78 8.27
N ARG A 120 10.59 3.51 8.26
CA ARG A 120 10.62 2.71 7.03
C ARG A 120 9.59 3.20 6.00
N LEU A 121 8.44 3.68 6.46
CA LEU A 121 7.43 4.27 5.58
C LEU A 121 7.96 5.54 4.90
N ASP A 122 8.65 6.41 5.65
CA ASP A 122 9.26 7.63 5.13
C ASP A 122 10.34 7.31 4.07
N GLU A 123 11.22 6.35 4.35
CA GLU A 123 12.20 5.85 3.38
C GLU A 123 11.53 5.35 2.09
N LEU A 124 10.48 4.53 2.21
CA LEU A 124 9.80 3.95 1.07
C LEU A 124 9.02 4.99 0.26
N CYS A 125 8.43 5.99 0.93
CA CYS A 125 7.82 7.14 0.27
C CYS A 125 8.86 7.98 -0.46
N GLY A 126 10.02 8.26 0.16
CA GLY A 126 11.13 8.99 -0.48
C GLY A 126 11.64 8.27 -1.74
N GLU A 127 11.89 6.97 -1.66
CA GLU A 127 12.27 6.15 -2.82
C GLU A 127 11.21 6.21 -3.94
N LEU A 128 9.93 6.22 -3.58
CA LEU A 128 8.84 6.29 -4.55
C LEU A 128 8.78 7.68 -5.20
N GLU A 129 8.92 8.75 -4.43
CA GLU A 129 8.91 10.12 -4.94
C GLU A 129 10.10 10.42 -5.85
N GLU A 130 11.30 9.92 -5.53
CA GLU A 130 12.48 10.05 -6.39
C GLU A 130 12.34 9.28 -7.70
N SER A 131 11.69 8.12 -7.66
CA SER A 131 11.50 7.27 -8.84
C SER A 131 10.31 7.69 -9.72
N LEU A 132 9.34 8.41 -9.15
CA LEU A 132 8.20 8.96 -9.86
C LEU A 132 8.56 10.32 -10.49
N ASN A 133 8.59 10.38 -11.82
CA ASN A 133 8.52 11.67 -12.52
C ASN A 133 7.07 12.19 -12.55
N TYR A 134 6.55 12.53 -11.38
CA TYR A 134 5.18 13.01 -11.22
C TYR A 134 5.15 14.52 -11.00
N LYS A 135 4.03 15.13 -11.38
CA LYS A 135 3.74 16.52 -11.07
C LYS A 135 2.58 16.56 -10.10
N VAL A 136 2.77 17.19 -8.95
CA VAL A 136 1.67 17.49 -8.03
C VAL A 136 0.64 18.32 -8.79
N ILE A 137 -0.53 17.72 -9.04
CA ILE A 137 -1.68 18.43 -9.58
C ILE A 137 -2.41 19.04 -8.39
N PRO A 138 -2.54 20.38 -8.31
CA PRO A 138 -3.31 21.01 -7.25
C PRO A 138 -4.72 20.42 -7.20
N ILE A 139 -5.23 20.11 -6.00
CA ILE A 139 -6.58 19.56 -5.82
C ILE A 139 -7.63 20.40 -6.55
N GLN A 140 -7.48 21.72 -6.53
CA GLN A 140 -8.35 22.65 -7.27
C GLN A 140 -8.38 22.39 -8.78
N LYS A 141 -7.25 21.99 -9.38
CA LYS A 141 -7.19 21.64 -10.81
C LYS A 141 -7.92 20.32 -11.07
N LEU A 142 -7.77 19.33 -10.20
CA LEU A 142 -8.50 18.06 -10.30
C LEU A 142 -10.01 18.29 -10.19
N VAL A 143 -10.46 19.04 -9.19
CA VAL A 143 -11.88 19.37 -8.96
C VAL A 143 -12.46 20.13 -10.15
N LYS A 144 -11.73 21.11 -10.71
CA LYS A 144 -12.17 21.84 -11.92
C LYS A 144 -12.41 20.91 -13.11
N ILE A 145 -11.50 19.96 -13.34
CA ILE A 145 -11.63 18.98 -14.43
C ILE A 145 -12.84 18.06 -14.20
N GLN A 146 -13.03 17.58 -12.98
CA GLN A 146 -14.17 16.72 -12.62
C GLN A 146 -15.51 17.45 -12.78
N VAL A 147 -15.58 18.71 -12.34
CA VAL A 147 -16.77 19.57 -12.49
C VAL A 147 -17.05 19.85 -13.97
N GLU A 148 -16.04 20.15 -14.77
CA GLU A 148 -16.20 20.34 -16.22
C GLU A 148 -16.76 19.07 -16.88
N GLY A 149 -16.22 17.90 -16.54
CA GLY A 149 -16.72 16.61 -17.01
C GLY A 149 -18.20 16.41 -16.64
N GLY A 150 -18.57 16.67 -15.39
CA GLY A 150 -19.95 16.62 -14.93
C GLY A 150 -20.88 17.57 -15.69
N LEU A 151 -20.47 18.83 -15.88
CA LEU A 151 -21.25 19.84 -16.61
C LEU A 151 -21.47 19.46 -18.08
N ARG A 152 -20.44 18.90 -18.74
CA ARG A 152 -20.57 18.40 -20.13
C ARG A 152 -21.59 17.29 -20.25
N ILE A 153 -21.60 16.34 -19.30
CA ILE A 153 -22.58 15.26 -19.25
C ILE A 153 -23.99 15.83 -19.04
N VAL A 154 -24.16 16.76 -18.07
CA VAL A 154 -25.44 17.42 -17.82
C VAL A 154 -25.95 18.14 -19.06
N ASN A 155 -25.09 18.89 -19.76
CA ASN A 155 -25.49 19.58 -20.98
C ASN A 155 -25.92 18.60 -22.09
N HIS A 156 -25.17 17.52 -22.30
CA HIS A 156 -25.52 16.48 -23.27
C HIS A 156 -26.87 15.81 -22.96
N LEU A 157 -27.15 15.51 -21.69
CA LEU A 157 -28.43 14.95 -21.27
C LEU A 157 -29.59 15.92 -21.47
N ARG A 158 -29.37 17.22 -21.18
CA ARG A 158 -30.37 18.27 -21.41
C ARG A 158 -30.74 18.39 -22.89
N GLU A 159 -29.75 18.41 -23.78
CA GLU A 159 -29.93 18.47 -25.22
C GLU A 159 -30.71 17.26 -25.75
N LYS A 160 -30.46 16.06 -25.22
CA LYS A 160 -31.23 14.85 -25.57
C LYS A 160 -32.66 14.84 -25.01
N ALA A 161 -32.89 15.45 -23.85
CA ALA A 161 -34.22 15.52 -23.23
C ALA A 161 -35.13 16.59 -23.85
N THR A 162 -34.60 17.47 -24.69
CA THR A 162 -35.35 18.53 -25.40
C THR A 162 -35.64 18.18 -26.86
N CYS A 163 -35.38 16.92 -27.27
CA CYS A 163 -35.67 16.38 -28.60
C CYS A 163 -36.81 15.36 -28.55
#